data_AF-A0A846PGC4-F1
#
_entry.id   AF-A0A846PGC4-F1
#
_cell.length_a   1.000
_cell.length_b   1.000
_cell.length_c   1.000
_cell.angle_alpha   90.00
_cell.angle_beta   90.00
_cell.angle_gamma   90.00
#
_symmetry.space_group_name_H-M   'P 1'
#
loop_
_entity.id
_entity.type
_entity.pdbx_description
1 polymer ?
#
loop_
_entity_poly.entity_id
_entity_poly.type
_entity_poly.pdbx_seq_one_letter_code
_entity_poly.pdbx_strand_id
1 'polypeptide(L)'
;MEFASEDLDRLITIETRPRFWRGKIKKLYEAARSKVGKPLTLAAAERLIEMVKPESTVIITSGFITPVWFPKGETDGPLGGIAILHAIQKGMNGKAVFISEEPFTGVLKAACMSGGIRTFGYDDMKKIPFSVAVQSFPVNEEEAKQEAKRLIEDLNPTAIIATEKCGRNEVGVYHTGYGYDISRTTAKVDYLFDEARKKGILTIGVGDLGNEIGMGSIRDTVRATIPNASKCKCPCGAGIATVTRADIPVVAAVCDWGLYGIAACISGLLEKPDALF
;
A
#
# COMPACT_ATOMS: atom_id res chain seq x y z
N MET A 1 -9.82 14.02 -16.91
CA MET A 1 -9.02 12.94 -16.28
C MET A 1 -9.40 11.54 -16.72
N GLU A 2 -10.64 11.27 -17.13
CA GLU A 2 -11.09 9.92 -17.53
C GLU A 2 -10.20 9.26 -18.60
N PHE A 3 -9.97 9.89 -19.76
CA PHE A 3 -9.11 9.32 -20.81
C PHE A 3 -7.65 9.15 -20.36
N ALA A 4 -7.07 10.17 -19.71
CA ALA A 4 -5.70 10.12 -19.22
C ALA A 4 -5.51 8.98 -18.19
N SER A 5 -6.50 8.72 -17.34
CA SER A 5 -6.42 7.65 -16.35
C SER A 5 -6.49 6.24 -16.93
N GLU A 6 -7.16 6.05 -18.08
CA GLU A 6 -7.09 4.78 -18.81
C GLU A 6 -5.68 4.52 -19.34
N ASP A 7 -5.00 5.55 -19.84
CA ASP A 7 -3.62 5.44 -20.32
C ASP A 7 -2.62 5.29 -19.17
N LEU A 8 -2.84 5.96 -18.04
CA LEU A 8 -2.06 5.74 -16.82
C LEU A 8 -2.20 4.31 -16.31
N ASP A 9 -3.43 3.78 -16.20
CA ASP A 9 -3.64 2.40 -15.78
C ASP A 9 -2.98 1.40 -16.73
N ARG A 10 -3.05 1.64 -18.05
CA ARG A 10 -2.31 0.83 -19.05
C ARG A 10 -0.79 0.90 -18.85
N LEU A 11 -0.27 2.08 -18.53
CA LEU A 11 1.17 2.28 -18.30
C LEU A 11 1.63 1.53 -17.04
N ILE A 12 0.93 1.68 -15.91
CA ILE A 12 1.32 1.03 -14.66
C ILE A 12 1.13 -0.48 -14.71
N THR A 13 0.33 -1.00 -15.64
CA THR A 13 0.08 -2.44 -15.84
C THR A 13 0.79 -3.04 -17.05
N ILE A 14 1.79 -2.33 -17.58
CA ILE A 14 2.61 -2.82 -18.69
C ILE A 14 3.31 -4.14 -18.33
N GLU A 15 3.32 -5.08 -19.27
CA GLU A 15 3.90 -6.41 -19.07
C GLU A 15 5.43 -6.39 -19.20
N THR A 16 6.09 -5.96 -18.13
CA THR A 16 7.55 -5.95 -17.98
C THR A 16 8.05 -6.97 -16.96
N ARG A 17 7.15 -7.79 -16.40
CA ARG A 17 7.48 -8.71 -15.31
C ARG A 17 8.38 -9.86 -15.80
N PRO A 18 9.22 -10.42 -14.90
CA PRO A 18 10.01 -11.61 -15.20
C PRO A 18 9.16 -12.77 -15.71
N ARG A 19 9.77 -13.69 -16.48
CA ARG A 19 9.09 -14.82 -17.15
C ARG A 19 8.16 -15.60 -16.23
N PHE A 20 8.55 -15.81 -14.97
CA PHE A 20 7.74 -16.54 -14.00
C PHE A 20 6.38 -15.85 -13.70
N TRP A 21 6.33 -14.53 -13.75
CA TRP A 21 5.15 -13.71 -13.43
C TRP A 21 4.39 -13.18 -14.65
N ARG A 22 4.99 -13.27 -15.84
CA ARG A 22 4.41 -12.81 -17.11
C ARG A 22 2.99 -13.33 -17.36
N GLY A 23 2.15 -12.48 -17.95
CA GLY A 23 0.78 -12.75 -18.39
C GLY A 23 -0.27 -12.70 -17.27
N LYS A 24 0.12 -12.28 -16.06
CA LYS A 24 -0.73 -12.33 -14.86
C LYS A 24 -1.26 -10.96 -14.47
N ILE A 25 -0.44 -9.92 -14.62
CA ILE A 25 -0.79 -8.57 -14.16
C ILE A 25 -2.08 -8.05 -14.80
N LYS A 26 -2.24 -8.28 -16.11
CA LYS A 26 -3.45 -7.88 -16.84
C LYS A 26 -4.72 -8.55 -16.28
N LYS A 27 -4.65 -9.83 -15.92
CA LYS A 27 -5.81 -10.56 -15.37
C LYS A 27 -6.19 -10.03 -13.99
N LEU A 28 -5.20 -9.74 -13.15
CA LEU A 28 -5.42 -9.12 -11.85
C LEU A 28 -6.05 -7.73 -12.02
N TYR A 29 -5.51 -6.93 -12.95
CA TYR A 29 -6.03 -5.61 -13.26
C TYR A 29 -7.47 -5.66 -13.74
N GLU A 30 -7.79 -6.51 -14.71
CA GLU A 30 -9.15 -6.66 -15.25
C GLU A 30 -10.16 -7.03 -14.14
N ALA A 31 -9.78 -7.92 -13.20
CA ALA A 31 -10.60 -8.27 -12.05
C ALA A 31 -10.81 -7.09 -11.08
N ALA A 32 -9.76 -6.34 -10.77
CA ALA A 32 -9.85 -5.16 -9.92
C ALA A 32 -10.68 -4.05 -10.60
N ARG A 33 -10.42 -3.76 -11.89
CA ARG A 33 -11.11 -2.76 -12.71
C ARG A 33 -12.60 -3.06 -12.84
N SER A 34 -12.96 -4.34 -13.03
CA SER A 34 -14.35 -4.78 -13.06
C SER A 34 -15.06 -4.59 -11.72
N LYS A 35 -14.36 -4.79 -10.60
CA LYS A 35 -14.91 -4.61 -9.25
C LYS A 35 -15.10 -3.14 -8.89
N VAL A 36 -14.17 -2.28 -9.28
CA VAL A 36 -14.18 -0.85 -8.97
C VAL A 36 -15.05 -0.05 -9.94
N GLY A 37 -15.17 -0.48 -11.19
CA GLY A 37 -16.04 0.16 -12.19
C GLY A 37 -15.44 1.38 -12.90
N LYS A 38 -14.27 1.89 -12.48
CA LYS A 38 -13.48 2.94 -13.16
C LYS A 38 -11.96 2.66 -13.09
N PRO A 39 -11.09 3.39 -13.80
CA PRO A 39 -9.63 3.22 -13.68
C PRO A 39 -9.20 3.26 -12.21
N LEU A 40 -8.33 2.34 -11.82
CA LEU A 40 -7.98 2.09 -10.42
C LEU A 40 -7.28 3.30 -9.81
N THR A 41 -6.38 3.92 -10.58
CA THR A 41 -5.67 5.14 -10.17
C THR A 41 -6.63 6.33 -10.00
N LEU A 42 -7.58 6.49 -10.92
CA LEU A 42 -8.61 7.55 -10.84
C LEU A 42 -9.54 7.33 -9.64
N ALA A 43 -10.01 6.10 -9.44
CA ALA A 43 -10.86 5.77 -8.29
C ALA A 43 -10.19 6.12 -6.96
N ALA A 44 -8.92 5.72 -6.82
CA ALA A 44 -8.14 6.02 -5.63
C ALA A 44 -7.96 7.53 -5.44
N ALA A 45 -7.61 8.25 -6.50
CA ALA A 45 -7.41 9.70 -6.45
C ALA A 45 -8.70 10.45 -6.06
N GLU A 46 -9.84 10.14 -6.69
CA GLU A 46 -11.12 10.77 -6.37
C GLU A 46 -11.52 10.54 -4.91
N ARG A 47 -11.40 9.31 -4.42
CA ARG A 47 -11.73 8.99 -3.02
C ARG A 47 -10.75 9.63 -2.04
N LEU A 48 -9.47 9.75 -2.37
CA LEU A 48 -8.51 10.48 -1.54
C LEU A 48 -8.86 11.97 -1.48
N ILE A 49 -9.17 12.63 -2.61
CA ILE A 49 -9.58 14.04 -2.63
C ILE A 49 -10.90 14.27 -1.86
N GLU A 50 -11.82 13.31 -1.95
CA GLU A 50 -13.08 13.33 -1.21
C GLU A 50 -12.83 13.27 0.31
N MET A 51 -11.96 12.37 0.77
CA MET A 51 -11.79 12.05 2.19
C MET A 51 -10.72 12.90 2.89
N VAL A 52 -9.64 13.26 2.21
CA VAL A 52 -8.51 14.01 2.79
C VAL A 52 -8.80 15.49 2.71
N LYS A 53 -9.13 16.09 3.86
CA LYS A 53 -9.27 17.54 4.04
C LYS A 53 -7.99 18.13 4.63
N PRO A 54 -7.77 19.46 4.58
CA PRO A 54 -6.64 20.09 5.24
C PRO A 54 -6.49 19.60 6.68
N GLU A 55 -5.24 19.31 7.09
CA GLU A 55 -4.88 18.76 8.40
C GLU A 55 -5.38 17.32 8.70
N SER A 56 -6.07 16.66 7.77
CA SER A 56 -6.40 15.23 7.89
C SER A 56 -5.14 14.38 7.91
N THR A 57 -5.16 13.30 8.68
CA THR A 57 -4.04 12.34 8.70
C THR A 57 -4.32 11.16 7.79
N VAL A 58 -3.33 10.79 6.99
CA VAL A 58 -3.31 9.57 6.17
C VAL A 58 -2.22 8.64 6.68
N ILE A 59 -2.53 7.35 6.85
CA ILE A 59 -1.50 6.35 7.16
C ILE A 59 -1.06 5.69 5.85
N ILE A 60 0.24 5.60 5.63
CA ILE A 60 0.83 4.91 4.48
C ILE A 60 1.68 3.77 5.03
N THR A 61 1.66 2.62 4.38
CA THR A 61 2.53 1.52 4.73
C THR A 61 3.17 0.88 3.51
N SER A 62 4.43 0.52 3.68
CA SER A 62 5.21 -0.28 2.73
C SER A 62 6.18 -1.15 3.50
N GLY A 63 6.73 -2.16 2.85
CA GLY A 63 7.80 -2.96 3.41
C GLY A 63 7.62 -4.44 3.15
N PHE A 64 8.64 -4.98 2.50
CA PHE A 64 8.78 -6.39 2.22
C PHE A 64 10.17 -6.86 2.65
N ILE A 65 10.27 -7.39 3.87
CA ILE A 65 11.55 -7.84 4.43
C ILE A 65 11.73 -9.34 4.19
N THR A 66 12.81 -9.68 3.49
CA THR A 66 13.35 -11.04 3.43
C THR A 66 14.78 -11.02 3.99
N PRO A 67 15.07 -11.63 5.16
CA PRO A 67 16.35 -11.43 5.86
C PRO A 67 17.62 -11.62 5.04
N VAL A 68 17.60 -12.52 4.05
CA VAL A 68 18.77 -12.84 3.24
C VAL A 68 18.96 -11.88 2.07
N TRP A 69 17.88 -11.55 1.36
CA TRP A 69 17.94 -10.78 0.11
C TRP A 69 17.67 -9.29 0.33
N PHE A 70 16.71 -8.99 1.19
CA PHE A 70 16.23 -7.64 1.51
C PHE A 70 16.13 -7.46 3.03
N PRO A 71 17.26 -7.50 3.77
CA PRO A 71 17.28 -7.38 5.23
C PRO A 71 16.75 -6.03 5.73
N LYS A 72 16.76 -5.01 4.88
CA LYS A 72 16.24 -3.67 5.15
C LYS A 72 15.13 -3.27 4.19
N GLY A 73 14.28 -4.24 3.82
CA GLY A 73 13.19 -4.03 2.88
C GLY A 73 13.66 -4.00 1.42
N GLU A 74 12.75 -4.35 0.52
CA GLU A 74 12.97 -4.19 -0.92
C GLU A 74 12.65 -2.76 -1.39
N THR A 75 12.91 -2.49 -2.66
CA THR A 75 12.79 -1.13 -3.22
C THR A 75 11.43 -0.81 -3.79
N ASP A 76 10.58 -1.80 -4.08
CA ASP A 76 9.22 -1.55 -4.57
C ASP A 76 8.29 -1.18 -3.42
N GLY A 77 7.52 -0.11 -3.59
CA GLY A 77 6.59 0.45 -2.61
C GLY A 77 7.02 1.79 -1.98
N PRO A 78 8.24 1.92 -1.42
CA PRO A 78 8.67 3.15 -0.75
C PRO A 78 8.66 4.41 -1.61
N LEU A 79 9.05 4.31 -2.88
CA LEU A 79 9.23 5.49 -3.73
C LEU A 79 7.89 6.02 -4.22
N GLY A 80 6.95 5.12 -4.51
CA GLY A 80 5.54 5.44 -4.68
C GLY A 80 4.95 6.06 -3.41
N GLY A 81 5.35 5.55 -2.24
CA GLY A 81 5.01 6.13 -0.94
C GLY A 81 5.42 7.61 -0.82
N ILE A 82 6.61 7.97 -1.33
CA ILE A 82 7.09 9.36 -1.35
C ILE A 82 6.27 10.22 -2.31
N ALA A 83 5.97 9.71 -3.51
CA ALA A 83 5.15 10.45 -4.47
C ALA A 83 3.73 10.73 -3.93
N ILE A 84 3.09 9.75 -3.30
CA ILE A 84 1.76 9.98 -2.72
C ILE A 84 1.81 10.91 -1.50
N LEU A 85 2.90 10.92 -0.74
CA LEU A 85 3.10 11.90 0.34
C LEU A 85 3.15 13.34 -0.18
N HIS A 86 3.80 13.61 -1.32
CA HIS A 86 3.74 14.92 -1.97
C HIS A 86 2.31 15.29 -2.36
N ALA A 87 1.57 14.36 -2.95
CA ALA A 87 0.17 14.59 -3.32
C ALA A 87 -0.70 14.91 -2.09
N ILE A 88 -0.47 14.23 -0.96
CA ILE A 88 -1.15 14.49 0.31
C ILE A 88 -0.79 15.88 0.84
N GLN A 89 0.49 16.23 0.93
CA GLN A 89 0.94 17.48 1.54
C GLN A 89 0.66 18.70 0.67
N LYS A 90 1.07 18.66 -0.60
CA LYS A 90 1.01 19.79 -1.54
C LYS A 90 -0.32 19.87 -2.28
N GLY A 91 -0.89 18.72 -2.62
CA GLY A 91 -2.20 18.65 -3.28
C GLY A 91 -3.35 18.93 -2.31
N MET A 92 -3.40 18.14 -1.23
CA MET A 92 -4.56 18.05 -0.33
C MET A 92 -4.35 18.67 1.06
N ASN A 93 -3.17 19.23 1.33
CA ASN A 93 -2.87 19.87 2.61
C ASN A 93 -3.02 18.95 3.84
N GLY A 94 -2.79 17.65 3.64
CA GLY A 94 -2.85 16.63 4.68
C GLY A 94 -1.52 16.39 5.39
N LYS A 95 -1.61 15.60 6.46
CA LYS A 95 -0.50 15.02 7.23
C LYS A 95 -0.40 13.53 6.96
N ALA A 96 0.75 12.93 7.29
CA ALA A 96 0.91 11.50 7.14
C ALA A 96 1.74 10.81 8.22
N VAL A 97 1.45 9.52 8.43
CA VAL A 97 2.33 8.60 9.14
C VAL A 97 2.71 7.47 8.18
N PHE A 98 4.00 7.32 7.91
CA PHE A 98 4.54 6.25 7.10
C PHE A 98 5.04 5.12 8.02
N ILE A 99 4.31 4.00 8.06
CA ILE A 99 4.60 2.87 8.93
C ILE A 99 5.24 1.70 8.18
N SER A 100 6.19 1.03 8.83
CA SER A 100 6.86 -0.15 8.27
C SER A 100 7.44 -1.06 9.35
N GLU A 101 8.08 -2.16 8.98
CA GLU A 101 8.92 -2.93 9.89
C GLU A 101 10.07 -2.07 10.44
N GLU A 102 10.47 -2.30 11.70
CA GLU A 102 11.56 -1.56 12.35
C GLU A 102 12.85 -1.47 11.50
N PRO A 103 13.37 -2.57 10.92
CA PRO A 103 14.62 -2.51 10.15
C PRO A 103 14.55 -1.64 8.90
N PHE A 104 13.34 -1.35 8.41
CA PHE A 104 13.11 -0.56 7.20
C PHE A 104 12.89 0.94 7.46
N THR A 105 12.50 1.32 8.69
CA THR A 105 12.17 2.71 9.04
C THR A 105 13.29 3.70 8.76
N GLY A 106 14.55 3.31 8.96
CA GLY A 106 15.72 4.15 8.68
C GLY A 106 15.86 4.45 7.18
N VAL A 107 15.58 3.47 6.33
CA VAL A 107 15.60 3.64 4.87
C VAL A 107 14.46 4.53 4.42
N LEU A 108 13.25 4.34 4.97
CA LEU A 108 12.11 5.21 4.66
C LEU A 108 12.34 6.66 5.06
N LYS A 109 12.94 6.91 6.24
CA LYS A 109 13.32 8.27 6.65
C LYS A 109 14.31 8.91 5.68
N ALA A 110 15.36 8.17 5.30
CA ALA A 110 16.34 8.65 4.34
C ALA A 110 15.70 8.93 2.97
N ALA A 111 14.85 8.02 2.48
CA ALA A 111 14.17 8.18 1.21
C ALA A 111 13.20 9.37 1.21
N CYS A 112 12.43 9.58 2.29
CA CYS A 112 11.62 10.78 2.47
C CYS A 112 12.47 12.06 2.37
N MET A 113 13.58 12.13 3.12
CA MET A 113 14.47 13.30 3.11
C MET A 113 15.07 13.55 1.72
N SER A 114 15.53 12.49 1.03
CA SER A 114 16.03 12.59 -0.35
C SER A 114 14.94 13.01 -1.34
N GLY A 115 13.69 12.63 -1.08
CA GLY A 115 12.52 13.04 -1.85
C GLY A 115 11.99 14.43 -1.49
N GLY A 116 12.68 15.22 -0.66
CA GLY A 116 12.23 16.57 -0.26
C GLY A 116 11.15 16.60 0.82
N ILE A 117 10.90 15.47 1.49
CA ILE A 117 9.92 15.33 2.57
C ILE A 117 10.62 15.40 3.92
N ARG A 118 10.22 16.37 4.73
CA ARG A 118 10.69 16.50 6.12
C ARG A 118 9.99 15.47 7.00
N THR A 119 10.78 14.72 7.76
CA THR A 119 10.27 13.74 8.73
C THR A 119 10.39 14.29 10.14
N PHE A 120 9.37 14.02 10.96
CA PHE A 120 9.24 14.51 12.33
C PHE A 120 8.99 13.36 13.31
N GLY A 121 9.12 13.65 14.60
CA GLY A 121 8.58 12.80 15.66
C GLY A 121 7.06 12.68 15.54
N TYR A 122 6.50 11.57 16.03
CA TYR A 122 5.08 11.28 15.93
C TYR A 122 4.18 12.36 16.55
N ASP A 123 4.52 12.81 17.77
CA ASP A 123 3.75 13.85 18.45
C ASP A 123 3.97 15.25 17.88
N ASP A 124 5.12 15.50 17.25
CA ASP A 124 5.41 16.77 16.60
C ASP A 124 4.68 16.89 15.27
N MET A 125 4.63 15.80 14.49
CA MET A 125 3.87 15.71 13.23
C MET A 125 2.41 16.10 13.43
N LYS A 126 1.77 15.65 14.52
CA LYS A 126 0.38 16.02 14.84
C LYS A 126 0.16 17.54 14.94
N LYS A 127 1.19 18.31 15.33
CA LYS A 127 1.12 19.76 15.56
C LYS A 127 1.58 20.60 14.36
N ILE A 128 2.35 20.02 13.44
CA ILE A 128 2.99 20.74 12.33
C ILE A 128 2.18 20.49 11.04
N PRO A 129 1.74 21.54 10.31
CA PRO A 129 1.04 21.36 9.04
C PRO A 129 1.97 20.74 8.00
N PHE A 130 1.42 19.95 7.08
CA PHE A 130 2.18 19.32 5.99
C PHE A 130 3.40 18.53 6.52
N SER A 131 3.18 17.64 7.47
CA SER A 131 4.25 16.89 8.14
C SER A 131 4.08 15.38 7.96
N VAL A 132 5.22 14.67 8.03
CA VAL A 132 5.27 13.21 7.98
C VAL A 132 6.01 12.69 9.19
N ALA A 133 5.49 11.65 9.83
CA ALA A 133 6.23 10.84 10.78
C ALA A 133 6.51 9.47 10.18
N VAL A 134 7.68 8.90 10.45
CA VAL A 134 8.01 7.52 10.08
C VAL A 134 8.10 6.69 11.34
N GLN A 135 7.32 5.61 11.42
CA GLN A 135 7.24 4.74 12.59
C GLN A 135 7.40 3.26 12.24
N SER A 136 7.88 2.48 13.20
CA SER A 136 7.82 1.03 13.12
C SER A 136 6.42 0.55 13.49
N PHE A 137 6.04 -0.62 12.97
CA PHE A 137 4.82 -1.33 13.31
C PHE A 137 5.16 -2.77 13.76
N PRO A 138 4.47 -3.34 14.76
CA PRO A 138 4.87 -4.62 15.35
C PRO A 138 4.79 -5.81 14.39
N VAL A 139 5.73 -6.75 14.55
CA VAL A 139 5.69 -8.08 13.94
C VAL A 139 4.97 -9.11 14.83
N ASN A 140 4.87 -8.83 16.13
CA ASN A 140 4.06 -9.62 17.05
C ASN A 140 2.57 -9.31 16.83
N GLU A 141 1.73 -10.35 16.77
CA GLU A 141 0.31 -10.22 16.48
C GLU A 141 -0.46 -9.43 17.54
N GLU A 142 -0.23 -9.69 18.82
CA GLU A 142 -0.99 -9.03 19.89
C GLU A 142 -0.59 -7.56 20.03
N GLU A 143 0.72 -7.27 19.93
CA GLU A 143 1.22 -5.90 19.88
C GLU A 143 0.66 -5.15 18.66
N ALA A 144 0.60 -5.80 17.49
CA ALA A 144 0.05 -5.20 16.28
C ALA A 144 -1.45 -4.89 16.40
N LYS A 145 -2.24 -5.76 17.03
CA LYS A 145 -3.66 -5.50 17.29
C LYS A 145 -3.85 -4.30 18.22
N GLN A 146 -3.02 -4.19 19.26
CA GLN A 146 -3.06 -3.05 20.19
C GLN A 146 -2.64 -1.76 19.49
N GLU A 147 -1.55 -1.81 18.73
CA GLU A 147 -1.02 -0.65 18.00
C GLU A 147 -1.98 -0.18 16.90
N ALA A 148 -2.63 -1.11 16.19
CA ALA A 148 -3.67 -0.80 15.22
C ALA A 148 -4.80 0.04 15.85
N LYS A 149 -5.33 -0.40 17.00
CA LYS A 149 -6.38 0.33 17.73
C LYS A 149 -5.87 1.70 18.19
N ARG A 150 -4.67 1.74 18.77
CA ARG A 150 -4.05 3.00 19.24
C ARG A 150 -3.91 4.02 18.13
N LEU A 151 -3.39 3.62 16.96
CA LEU A 151 -3.21 4.52 15.81
C LEU A 151 -4.54 5.04 15.26
N ILE A 152 -5.56 4.17 15.16
CA ILE A 152 -6.90 4.59 14.70
C ILE A 152 -7.52 5.58 15.69
N GLU A 153 -7.41 5.34 16.99
CA GLU A 153 -7.99 6.20 18.03
C GLU A 153 -7.24 7.53 18.18
N ASP A 154 -5.90 7.52 18.17
CA ASP A 154 -5.07 8.72 18.37
C ASP A 154 -5.01 9.61 17.11
N LEU A 155 -4.96 9.02 15.91
CA LEU A 155 -4.83 9.80 14.68
C LEU A 155 -6.16 10.12 13.99
N ASN A 156 -7.20 9.31 14.25
CA ASN A 156 -8.47 9.35 13.52
C ASN A 156 -8.26 9.53 11.99
N PRO A 157 -7.52 8.62 11.33
CA PRO A 157 -7.08 8.84 9.96
C PRO A 157 -8.25 8.79 8.98
N THR A 158 -8.17 9.59 7.92
CA THR A 158 -9.22 9.61 6.87
C THR A 158 -9.02 8.54 5.81
N ALA A 159 -7.77 8.10 5.62
CA ALA A 159 -7.40 7.04 4.70
C ALA A 159 -6.18 6.25 5.20
N ILE A 160 -6.11 4.99 4.77
CA ILE A 160 -4.95 4.12 4.93
C ILE A 160 -4.57 3.52 3.57
N ILE A 161 -3.30 3.63 3.21
CA ILE A 161 -2.74 3.19 1.93
C ILE A 161 -1.66 2.14 2.19
N ALA A 162 -1.77 0.96 1.61
CA ALA A 162 -0.72 -0.05 1.57
C ALA A 162 -0.12 -0.11 0.16
N THR A 163 1.19 -0.22 0.07
CA THR A 163 1.92 -0.41 -1.18
C THR A 163 3.06 -1.38 -0.96
N GLU A 164 3.09 -2.48 -1.71
CA GLU A 164 4.06 -3.57 -1.52
C GLU A 164 4.19 -3.99 -0.04
N LYS A 165 3.03 -4.27 0.58
CA LYS A 165 2.95 -4.67 1.98
C LYS A 165 2.27 -6.01 2.08
N CYS A 166 3.01 -7.04 2.49
CA CYS A 166 2.47 -8.38 2.60
C CYS A 166 1.34 -8.46 3.64
N GLY A 167 0.23 -9.12 3.28
CA GLY A 167 -0.88 -9.42 4.17
C GLY A 167 -0.99 -10.92 4.46
N ARG A 168 -1.64 -11.26 5.56
CA ARG A 168 -1.86 -12.65 5.96
C ARG A 168 -2.73 -13.42 4.96
N ASN A 169 -2.43 -14.69 4.77
CA ASN A 169 -3.33 -15.62 4.11
C ASN A 169 -4.48 -16.06 5.05
N GLU A 170 -5.29 -17.03 4.61
CA GLU A 170 -6.48 -17.48 5.35
C GLU A 170 -6.19 -18.17 6.69
N VAL A 171 -4.96 -18.58 6.94
CA VAL A 171 -4.51 -19.20 8.20
C VAL A 171 -3.54 -18.32 8.99
N GLY A 172 -3.43 -17.03 8.64
CA GLY A 172 -2.61 -16.08 9.39
C GLY A 172 -1.12 -16.02 9.01
N VAL A 173 -0.71 -16.68 7.92
CA VAL A 173 0.70 -16.78 7.50
C VAL A 173 1.01 -15.84 6.34
N TYR A 174 2.19 -15.21 6.38
CA TYR A 174 2.67 -14.21 5.43
C TYR A 174 3.69 -14.84 4.50
N HIS A 175 3.66 -14.53 3.21
CA HIS A 175 4.45 -15.24 2.22
C HIS A 175 5.17 -14.34 1.24
N THR A 176 6.36 -14.76 0.82
CA THR A 176 6.95 -14.34 -0.45
C THR A 176 6.10 -14.86 -1.62
N GLY A 177 6.23 -14.23 -2.80
CA GLY A 177 5.62 -14.77 -4.03
C GLY A 177 6.04 -16.21 -4.35
N TYR A 178 7.24 -16.61 -3.94
CA TYR A 178 7.75 -17.97 -4.13
C TYR A 178 7.13 -19.02 -3.19
N GLY A 179 6.23 -18.62 -2.28
CA GLY A 179 5.51 -19.52 -1.38
C GLY A 179 6.24 -19.82 -0.07
N TYR A 180 7.26 -19.05 0.29
CA TYR A 180 7.99 -19.17 1.57
C TYR A 180 7.42 -18.25 2.64
N ASP A 181 7.38 -18.74 3.87
CA ASP A 181 6.90 -18.03 5.05
C ASP A 181 7.87 -16.90 5.46
N ILE A 182 7.33 -15.70 5.63
CA ILE A 182 8.03 -14.48 6.10
C ILE A 182 7.36 -13.87 7.35
N SER A 183 6.50 -14.64 8.01
CA SER A 183 5.70 -14.17 9.14
C SER A 183 6.53 -13.61 10.30
N ARG A 184 7.77 -14.10 10.48
CA ARG A 184 8.66 -13.61 11.55
C ARG A 184 9.16 -12.19 11.35
N THR A 185 9.15 -11.69 10.10
CA THR A 185 9.72 -10.38 9.76
C THR A 185 8.68 -9.40 9.27
N THR A 186 7.52 -9.86 8.80
CA THR A 186 6.46 -8.97 8.32
C THR A 186 5.71 -8.31 9.47
N ALA A 187 5.69 -6.98 9.47
CA ALA A 187 4.84 -6.20 10.36
C ALA A 187 3.36 -6.47 10.05
N LYS A 188 2.54 -6.72 11.07
CA LYS A 188 1.16 -7.23 10.93
C LYS A 188 0.14 -6.11 10.65
N VAL A 189 0.46 -5.27 9.66
CA VAL A 189 -0.29 -4.05 9.34
C VAL A 189 -1.70 -4.34 8.83
N ASP A 190 -1.98 -5.55 8.37
CA ASP A 190 -3.32 -6.02 8.04
C ASP A 190 -4.32 -5.91 9.20
N TYR A 191 -3.89 -5.95 10.47
CA TYR A 191 -4.76 -5.64 11.61
C TYR A 191 -5.18 -4.17 11.65
N LEU A 192 -4.32 -3.25 11.20
CA LEU A 192 -4.68 -1.83 11.05
C LEU A 192 -5.77 -1.66 9.97
N PHE A 193 -5.69 -2.42 8.87
CA PHE A 193 -6.73 -2.44 7.84
C PHE A 193 -8.05 -3.02 8.35
N ASP A 194 -8.00 -4.04 9.21
CA ASP A 194 -9.21 -4.58 9.83
C ASP A 194 -9.92 -3.55 10.72
N GLU A 195 -9.17 -2.81 11.55
CA GLU A 195 -9.73 -1.74 12.38
C GLU A 195 -10.24 -0.56 11.55
N ALA A 196 -9.52 -0.15 10.51
CA ALA A 196 -9.93 0.90 9.60
C ALA A 196 -11.30 0.61 8.95
N ARG A 197 -11.49 -0.62 8.45
CA ARG A 197 -12.77 -1.03 7.85
C ARG A 197 -13.92 -1.04 8.85
N LYS A 198 -13.69 -1.42 10.11
CA LYS A 198 -14.73 -1.34 11.17
C LYS A 198 -15.20 0.09 11.43
N LYS A 199 -14.33 1.08 11.19
CA LYS A 199 -14.60 2.52 11.38
C LYS A 199 -15.02 3.25 10.10
N GLY A 200 -15.11 2.55 8.96
CA GLY A 200 -15.45 3.16 7.67
C GLY A 200 -14.35 4.09 7.11
N ILE A 201 -13.09 3.91 7.55
CA ILE A 201 -11.94 4.65 7.04
C ILE A 201 -11.58 4.10 5.65
N LEU A 202 -11.26 5.00 4.70
CA LEU A 202 -10.91 4.61 3.34
C LEU A 202 -9.66 3.74 3.34
N THR A 203 -9.71 2.58 2.68
CA THR A 203 -8.59 1.66 2.52
C THR A 203 -8.20 1.49 1.06
N ILE A 204 -6.92 1.71 0.76
CA ILE A 204 -6.33 1.52 -0.56
C ILE A 204 -5.19 0.52 -0.44
N GLY A 205 -5.13 -0.46 -1.32
CA GLY A 205 -4.03 -1.42 -1.37
C GLY A 205 -3.49 -1.54 -2.78
N VAL A 206 -2.19 -1.30 -2.94
CA VAL A 206 -1.45 -1.43 -4.19
C VAL A 206 -0.62 -2.72 -4.14
N GLY A 207 -0.81 -3.59 -5.13
CA GLY A 207 -0.15 -4.89 -5.21
C GLY A 207 0.17 -5.27 -6.66
N ASP A 208 1.19 -6.11 -6.84
CA ASP A 208 1.66 -6.60 -8.13
C ASP A 208 1.45 -8.10 -8.33
N LEU A 209 1.16 -8.84 -7.24
CA LEU A 209 1.11 -10.30 -7.24
C LEU A 209 -0.18 -10.88 -6.66
N GLY A 210 -0.54 -10.54 -5.43
CA GLY A 210 -1.71 -11.08 -4.74
C GLY A 210 -1.52 -11.47 -3.27
N ASN A 211 -0.30 -11.38 -2.73
CA ASN A 211 0.04 -11.59 -1.32
C ASN A 211 0.08 -10.27 -0.52
N GLU A 212 -0.19 -9.14 -1.17
CA GLU A 212 -0.15 -7.79 -0.62
C GLU A 212 -1.52 -7.35 -0.12
N ILE A 213 -1.53 -6.55 0.94
CA ILE A 213 -2.75 -5.97 1.52
C ILE A 213 -3.56 -5.26 0.42
N GLY A 214 -4.85 -5.58 0.35
CA GLY A 214 -5.78 -5.07 -0.66
C GLY A 214 -6.12 -6.11 -1.72
N MET A 215 -5.18 -6.99 -2.08
CA MET A 215 -5.41 -8.02 -3.09
C MET A 215 -6.41 -9.10 -2.65
N GLY A 216 -6.73 -9.17 -1.35
CA GLY A 216 -7.85 -9.96 -0.85
C GLY A 216 -9.20 -9.57 -1.48
N SER A 217 -9.32 -8.35 -2.02
CA SER A 217 -10.52 -7.90 -2.75
C SER A 217 -10.72 -8.60 -4.09
N ILE A 218 -9.68 -9.22 -4.67
CA ILE A 218 -9.71 -9.99 -5.92
C ILE A 218 -9.15 -11.41 -5.72
N ARG A 219 -9.27 -11.94 -4.49
CA ARG A 219 -8.62 -13.18 -4.04
C ARG A 219 -8.88 -14.39 -4.95
N ASP A 220 -10.09 -14.55 -5.48
CA ASP A 220 -10.41 -15.69 -6.34
C ASP A 220 -9.63 -15.64 -7.66
N THR A 221 -9.47 -14.44 -8.24
CA THR A 221 -8.65 -14.25 -9.44
C THR A 221 -7.18 -14.50 -9.13
N VAL A 222 -6.69 -14.02 -7.98
CA VAL A 222 -5.32 -14.28 -7.51
C VAL A 222 -5.09 -15.79 -7.39
N ARG A 223 -5.96 -16.52 -6.71
CA ARG A 223 -5.88 -17.98 -6.52
C ARG A 223 -5.88 -18.77 -7.82
N ALA A 224 -6.60 -18.30 -8.84
CA ALA A 224 -6.68 -18.93 -10.15
C ALA A 224 -5.50 -18.58 -11.08
N THR A 225 -4.85 -17.43 -10.87
CA THR A 225 -3.87 -16.86 -11.82
C THR A 225 -2.43 -17.01 -11.35
N ILE A 226 -2.21 -16.94 -10.04
CA ILE A 226 -0.90 -16.70 -9.47
C ILE A 226 -0.29 -18.02 -8.94
N PRO A 227 0.94 -18.37 -9.35
CA PRO A 227 1.67 -19.49 -8.79
C PRO A 227 1.72 -19.43 -7.26
N ASN A 228 1.55 -20.57 -6.61
CA ASN A 228 1.52 -20.71 -5.16
C ASN A 228 0.34 -20.01 -4.44
N ALA A 229 -0.56 -19.31 -5.14
CA ALA A 229 -1.66 -18.57 -4.50
C ALA A 229 -2.68 -19.48 -3.81
N SER A 230 -2.92 -20.67 -4.35
CA SER A 230 -3.81 -21.66 -3.75
C SER A 230 -3.10 -22.72 -2.91
N LYS A 231 -1.77 -22.85 -3.04
CA LYS A 231 -0.96 -23.80 -2.27
C LYS A 231 0.48 -23.31 -2.19
N CYS A 232 0.95 -22.97 -0.99
CA CYS A 232 2.30 -22.46 -0.76
C CYS A 232 3.29 -23.60 -0.56
N LYS A 233 4.57 -23.27 -0.39
CA LYS A 233 5.66 -24.24 -0.16
C LYS A 233 5.96 -24.46 1.32
N CYS A 234 5.46 -23.59 2.19
CA CYS A 234 5.63 -23.74 3.63
C CYS A 234 4.64 -24.79 4.19
N PRO A 235 4.85 -25.28 5.43
CA PRO A 235 3.99 -26.29 6.04
C PRO A 235 2.51 -25.92 6.17
N CYS A 236 2.15 -24.63 6.10
CA CYS A 236 0.74 -24.22 6.24
C CYS A 236 -0.14 -24.65 5.05
N GLY A 237 0.45 -24.83 3.86
CA GLY A 237 -0.23 -25.36 2.67
C GLY A 237 -1.37 -24.50 2.08
N ALA A 238 -1.77 -23.42 2.74
CA ALA A 238 -2.98 -22.63 2.42
C ALA A 238 -2.79 -21.59 1.29
N GLY A 239 -1.59 -21.49 0.73
CA GLY A 239 -1.30 -20.57 -0.37
C GLY A 239 -0.93 -19.16 0.06
N ILE A 240 -0.45 -18.37 -0.89
CA ILE A 240 0.05 -17.01 -0.64
C ILE A 240 -1.03 -15.92 -0.71
N ALA A 241 -2.22 -16.25 -1.23
CA ALA A 241 -3.26 -15.27 -1.49
C ALA A 241 -3.74 -14.64 -0.17
N THR A 242 -3.50 -13.34 -0.03
CA THR A 242 -3.93 -12.59 1.16
C THR A 242 -5.45 -12.60 1.31
N VAL A 243 -5.93 -12.54 2.55
CA VAL A 243 -7.36 -12.31 2.84
C VAL A 243 -7.67 -10.84 3.12
N THR A 244 -6.65 -10.00 3.29
CA THR A 244 -6.82 -8.60 3.66
C THR A 244 -7.32 -7.79 2.46
N ARG A 245 -8.52 -7.24 2.61
CA ARG A 245 -9.23 -6.47 1.57
C ARG A 245 -8.97 -4.97 1.71
N ALA A 246 -9.11 -4.26 0.60
CA ALA A 246 -9.17 -2.80 0.55
C ALA A 246 -10.39 -2.37 -0.28
N ASP A 247 -10.90 -1.17 -0.01
CA ASP A 247 -11.99 -0.57 -0.79
C ASP A 247 -11.57 -0.39 -2.25
N ILE A 248 -10.31 0.00 -2.47
CA ILE A 248 -9.72 0.14 -3.80
C ILE A 248 -8.45 -0.70 -3.90
N PRO A 249 -8.52 -1.89 -4.55
CA PRO A 249 -7.36 -2.68 -4.89
C PRO A 249 -6.73 -2.14 -6.18
N VAL A 250 -5.65 -1.38 -6.09
CA VAL A 250 -4.89 -0.92 -7.26
C VAL A 250 -3.89 -2.00 -7.66
N VAL A 251 -3.93 -2.41 -8.92
CA VAL A 251 -3.00 -3.41 -9.47
C VAL A 251 -2.00 -2.70 -10.37
N ALA A 252 -0.71 -2.93 -10.14
CA ALA A 252 0.38 -2.37 -10.94
C ALA A 252 1.51 -3.39 -11.12
N ALA A 253 2.25 -3.33 -12.22
CA ALA A 253 3.40 -4.22 -12.47
C ALA A 253 4.57 -3.97 -11.51
N VAL A 254 4.63 -2.76 -10.95
CA VAL A 254 5.51 -2.31 -9.87
C VAL A 254 4.63 -1.45 -8.97
N CYS A 255 4.57 -1.73 -7.68
CA CYS A 255 3.66 -1.04 -6.75
C CYS A 255 3.93 0.48 -6.68
N ASP A 256 5.20 0.89 -6.80
CA ASP A 256 5.57 2.30 -6.93
C ASP A 256 4.81 2.98 -8.08
N TRP A 257 4.69 2.32 -9.24
CA TRP A 257 4.01 2.88 -10.41
C TRP A 257 2.53 3.07 -10.15
N GLY A 258 1.91 2.16 -9.39
CA GLY A 258 0.53 2.31 -8.95
C GLY A 258 0.32 3.61 -8.19
N LEU A 259 1.18 3.91 -7.20
CA LEU A 259 1.09 5.17 -6.45
C LEU A 259 1.49 6.40 -7.28
N TYR A 260 2.43 6.28 -8.23
CA TYR A 260 2.70 7.36 -9.20
C TYR A 260 1.46 7.68 -10.03
N GLY A 261 0.73 6.67 -10.48
CA GLY A 261 -0.52 6.84 -11.23
C GLY A 261 -1.60 7.54 -10.39
N ILE A 262 -1.73 7.18 -9.11
CA ILE A 262 -2.66 7.85 -8.18
C ILE A 262 -2.24 9.31 -7.97
N ALA A 263 -0.96 9.58 -7.69
CA ALA A 263 -0.45 10.93 -7.49
C ALA A 263 -0.63 11.80 -8.75
N ALA A 264 -0.40 11.25 -9.95
CA ALA A 264 -0.66 11.91 -11.22
C ALA A 264 -2.14 12.24 -11.41
N CYS A 265 -3.03 11.32 -11.04
CA CYS A 265 -4.47 11.60 -11.06
C CYS A 265 -4.86 12.70 -10.07
N ILE A 266 -4.32 12.70 -8.85
CA ILE A 266 -4.58 13.76 -7.86
C ILE A 266 -4.09 15.11 -8.39
N SER A 267 -2.85 15.17 -8.92
CA SER A 267 -2.27 16.38 -9.49
C SER A 267 -3.13 16.94 -10.63
N GLY A 268 -3.56 16.08 -11.56
CA GLY A 268 -4.41 16.47 -12.68
C GLY A 268 -5.83 16.89 -12.28
N LEU A 269 -6.44 16.22 -11.30
CA LEU A 269 -7.77 16.56 -10.79
C LEU A 269 -7.77 17.89 -10.01
N LEU A 270 -6.68 18.18 -9.29
CA LEU A 270 -6.54 19.42 -8.51
C LEU A 270 -5.93 20.57 -9.31
N GLU A 271 -5.52 20.33 -10.56
CA GLU A 271 -4.77 21.28 -11.41
C GLU A 271 -3.52 21.84 -10.71
N LYS A 272 -2.83 20.98 -9.95
CA LYS A 272 -1.62 21.31 -9.17
C LYS A 272 -0.44 20.43 -9.59
N PRO A 273 0.37 20.84 -10.58
CA PRO A 273 1.54 20.08 -11.03
C PRO A 273 2.54 19.77 -9.90
N ASP A 274 2.73 20.71 -8.98
CA ASP A 274 3.64 20.56 -7.83
C ASP A 274 3.19 19.49 -6.83
N ALA A 275 1.98 18.92 -6.98
CA ALA A 275 1.56 17.77 -6.17
C ALA A 275 2.32 16.48 -6.50
N LEU A 276 3.07 16.44 -7.61
CA LEU A 276 3.87 15.30 -8.03
C LEU A 276 5.29 15.25 -7.44
N PHE A 277 5.86 16.39 -7.03
CA PHE A 277 7.26 16.51 -6.58
C PHE A 277 7.49 17.68 -5.65
#